data_AF-A0A2H1EH06-F1
#
_entry.id   AF-A0A2H1EH06-F1
#
_cell.length_a   1.000
_cell.length_b   1.000
_cell.length_c   1.000
_cell.angle_alpha   90.00
_cell.angle_beta   90.00
_cell.angle_gamma   90.00
#
_symmetry.space_group_name_H-M   'P 1'
#
loop_
_entity.id
_entity.type
_entity.pdbx_description
1 polymer ?
#
loop_
_entity_poly.entity_id
_entity_poly.type
_entity_poly.pdbx_seq_one_letter_code
_entity_poly.pdbx_strand_id
1 'polypeptide(L)'
;MYVLSSGKRSQALQMAKNISIELLDDARSLHEILESCKNLCKLVGISEENSWLDLETSGYLVRYKTRDELYLNLPPYRKTSWKFYDLYGNMINLSPDMMTFFGRSTIYHPVKELENSSKIIVESKFLDQFNKFMAEHGTDHVSRSLKIHEARITDDEIKQILAGVKKQTQHLLDMVISILETE
;
A
#
# COMPACT_ATOMS: atom_id res chain seq x y z
N MET A 1 -27.55 0.79 -14.42
CA MET A 1 -28.10 2.06 -13.89
C MET A 1 -29.03 1.73 -12.74
N TYR A 2 -28.56 1.87 -11.50
CA TYR A 2 -29.39 1.70 -10.30
C TYR A 2 -29.97 3.07 -9.94
N VAL A 3 -31.27 3.24 -10.13
CA VAL A 3 -31.96 4.47 -9.71
C VAL A 3 -32.12 4.43 -8.20
N LEU A 4 -31.24 5.15 -7.48
CA LEU A 4 -31.37 5.37 -6.05
C LEU A 4 -32.64 6.18 -5.75
N SER A 5 -33.38 5.81 -4.71
CA SER A 5 -34.47 6.67 -4.24
C SER A 5 -33.91 8.00 -3.73
N SER A 6 -34.62 9.10 -3.97
CA SER A 6 -34.16 10.47 -3.65
C SER A 6 -33.68 10.62 -2.19
N GLY A 7 -34.35 9.97 -1.24
CA GLY A 7 -33.94 9.94 0.17
C GLY A 7 -32.61 9.22 0.41
N LYS A 8 -32.38 8.06 -0.21
CA LYS A 8 -31.11 7.31 -0.10
C LYS A 8 -29.96 8.05 -0.79
N ARG A 9 -30.26 8.78 -1.86
CA ARG A 9 -29.29 9.59 -2.58
C ARG A 9 -28.80 10.79 -1.76
N SER A 10 -29.72 11.53 -1.15
CA SER A 10 -29.36 12.65 -0.28
C SER A 10 -28.54 12.18 0.93
N GLN A 11 -28.90 11.03 1.50
CA GLN A 11 -28.13 10.39 2.57
C GLN A 11 -26.72 9.98 2.11
N ALA A 12 -26.58 9.36 0.92
CA ALA A 12 -25.29 8.96 0.36
C ALA A 12 -24.40 10.16 0.05
N LEU A 13 -24.97 11.26 -0.47
CA LEU A 13 -24.24 12.49 -0.77
C LEU A 13 -23.71 13.14 0.52
N GLN A 14 -24.55 13.23 1.56
CA GLN A 14 -24.13 13.78 2.84
C GLN A 14 -23.06 12.91 3.50
N MET A 15 -23.19 11.59 3.41
CA MET A 15 -22.18 10.65 3.88
C MET A 15 -20.85 10.81 3.12
N ALA A 16 -20.87 10.94 1.78
CA ALA A 16 -19.67 11.14 0.98
C ALA A 16 -18.95 12.46 1.33
N LYS A 17 -19.70 13.56 1.49
CA LYS A 17 -19.14 14.86 1.90
C LYS A 17 -18.53 14.81 3.30
N ASN A 18 -19.21 14.19 4.26
CA ASN A 18 -18.69 14.06 5.62
C ASN A 18 -17.41 13.22 5.64
N ILE A 19 -17.38 12.08 4.93
CA ILE A 19 -16.18 11.24 4.84
C ILE A 19 -15.02 12.00 4.19
N SER A 20 -15.29 12.81 3.16
CA SER A 20 -14.25 13.63 2.52
C SER A 20 -13.66 14.67 3.47
N ILE A 21 -14.50 15.34 4.27
CA ILE A 21 -14.02 16.29 5.29
C ILE A 21 -13.17 15.56 6.33
N GLU A 22 -13.67 14.43 6.86
CA GLU A 22 -12.95 13.65 7.87
C GLU A 22 -11.61 13.11 7.35
N LEU A 23 -11.52 12.78 6.06
CA LEU A 23 -10.28 12.38 5.39
C LEU A 23 -9.30 13.53 5.28
N LEU A 24 -9.77 14.74 4.95
CA LEU A 24 -8.91 15.91 4.83
C LEU A 24 -8.40 16.38 6.19
N ASP A 25 -9.25 16.34 7.21
CA ASP A 25 -8.94 16.78 8.58
C ASP A 25 -8.16 15.73 9.39
N ASP A 26 -7.90 14.54 8.83
CA ASP A 26 -7.25 13.41 9.52
C ASP A 26 -7.93 13.08 10.87
N ALA A 27 -9.26 13.26 10.92
CA ALA A 27 -10.05 13.16 12.15
C ALA A 27 -10.24 11.71 12.64
N ARG A 28 -10.05 10.73 11.75
CA ARG A 28 -10.19 9.29 12.00
C ARG A 28 -9.07 8.52 11.30
N SER A 29 -8.87 7.26 11.70
CA SER A 29 -7.92 6.40 11.01
C SER A 29 -8.32 6.17 9.55
N LEU A 30 -7.34 6.05 8.66
CA LEU A 30 -7.54 5.78 7.25
C LEU A 30 -8.27 4.44 7.06
N HIS A 31 -8.00 3.46 7.91
CA HIS A 31 -8.74 2.21 7.91
C HIS A 31 -10.26 2.41 8.12
N GLU A 32 -10.67 3.17 9.13
CA GLU A 32 -12.10 3.45 9.39
C GLU A 32 -12.75 4.25 8.26
N ILE A 33 -11.98 5.15 7.64
CA ILE A 33 -12.45 5.89 6.46
C ILE A 33 -12.68 4.94 5.28
N LEU A 34 -11.75 4.00 5.02
CA LEU A 34 -11.90 3.00 3.97
C LEU A 34 -13.13 2.09 4.22
N GLU A 35 -13.39 1.69 5.46
CA GLU A 35 -14.60 0.95 5.81
C GLU A 35 -15.88 1.77 5.55
N SER A 36 -15.86 3.06 5.88
CA SER A 36 -16.95 3.98 5.60
C SER A 36 -17.18 4.15 4.09
N CYS A 37 -16.10 4.28 3.31
CA CYS A 37 -16.13 4.31 1.84
C CYS A 37 -16.70 3.01 1.25
N LYS A 38 -16.36 1.85 1.82
CA LYS A 38 -16.92 0.56 1.39
C LYS A 38 -18.43 0.49 1.62
N ASN A 39 -18.92 0.99 2.75
CA ASN A 39 -20.35 1.09 3.02
C ASN A 39 -21.04 2.06 2.06
N LEU A 40 -20.42 3.21 1.76
CA LEU A 40 -20.90 4.16 0.76
C LEU A 40 -20.98 3.51 -0.64
N CYS A 41 -19.95 2.78 -1.06
CA CYS A 41 -19.94 2.08 -2.36
C CYS A 41 -21.04 1.00 -2.44
N LYS A 42 -21.39 0.36 -1.33
CA LYS A 42 -22.52 -0.59 -1.25
C LYS A 42 -23.87 0.12 -1.39
N LEU A 43 -24.01 1.28 -0.74
CA LEU A 43 -25.22 2.10 -0.85
C LEU A 43 -25.42 2.61 -2.29
N VAL A 44 -24.35 3.00 -2.97
CA VAL A 44 -24.39 3.54 -4.34
C VAL A 44 -24.44 2.43 -5.41
N GLY A 45 -24.10 1.19 -5.07
CA GLY A 45 -24.11 0.05 -6.00
C GLY A 45 -22.86 -0.07 -6.88
N ILE A 46 -21.77 0.62 -6.52
CA ILE A 46 -20.48 0.63 -7.24
C ILE A 46 -19.40 -0.22 -6.56
N SER A 47 -19.81 -1.19 -5.75
CA SER A 47 -18.88 -1.99 -4.93
C SER A 47 -17.95 -2.88 -5.77
N GLU A 48 -18.44 -3.45 -6.87
CA GLU A 48 -17.66 -4.35 -7.71
C GLU A 48 -16.50 -3.64 -8.43
N GLU A 49 -16.75 -2.41 -8.90
CA GLU A 49 -15.75 -1.54 -9.52
C GLU A 49 -14.66 -1.09 -8.53
N ASN A 50 -14.98 -1.10 -7.23
CA ASN A 50 -14.12 -0.61 -6.16
C ASN A 50 -13.60 -1.73 -5.24
N SER A 51 -13.36 -2.93 -5.79
CA SER A 51 -12.78 -4.07 -5.06
C SER A 51 -11.39 -3.81 -4.46
N TRP A 52 -10.71 -2.74 -4.87
CA TRP A 52 -9.45 -2.30 -4.28
C TRP A 52 -9.59 -1.87 -2.81
N LEU A 53 -10.76 -1.37 -2.38
CA LEU A 53 -11.04 -1.03 -0.97
C LEU A 53 -10.93 -2.26 -0.06
N ASP A 54 -11.36 -3.42 -0.55
CA ASP A 54 -11.26 -4.69 0.18
C ASP A 54 -9.81 -5.14 0.32
N LEU A 55 -8.98 -4.90 -0.69
CA LEU A 55 -7.56 -5.23 -0.67
C LEU A 55 -6.77 -4.30 0.25
N GLU A 56 -7.11 -3.02 0.29
CA GLU A 56 -6.48 -2.04 1.19
C GLU A 56 -6.82 -2.33 2.67
N THR A 57 -8.02 -2.84 2.95
CA THR A 57 -8.47 -3.18 4.31
C THR A 57 -8.06 -4.58 4.78
N SER A 58 -8.02 -5.57 3.88
CA SER A 58 -7.75 -6.97 4.24
C SER A 58 -6.32 -7.43 3.90
N GLY A 59 -5.56 -6.61 3.16
CA GLY A 59 -4.25 -6.94 2.66
C GLY A 59 -4.28 -7.72 1.34
N TYR A 60 -3.16 -7.67 0.61
CA TYR A 60 -3.07 -8.14 -0.76
C TYR A 60 -2.76 -9.64 -0.90
N LEU A 61 -2.23 -10.28 0.15
CA LEU A 61 -1.91 -11.72 0.14
C LEU A 61 -3.16 -12.61 0.07
N VAL A 62 -4.33 -12.08 0.42
CA VAL A 62 -5.60 -12.81 0.32
C VAL A 62 -5.92 -13.15 -1.14
N ARG A 63 -5.51 -12.30 -2.08
CA ARG A 63 -5.85 -12.42 -3.50
C ARG A 63 -4.70 -12.93 -4.37
N TYR A 64 -3.46 -12.55 -4.05
CA TYR A 64 -2.29 -12.87 -4.88
C TYR A 64 -1.36 -13.82 -4.14
N LYS A 65 -1.12 -15.00 -4.74
CA LYS A 65 -0.32 -16.07 -4.13
C LYS A 65 1.16 -16.00 -4.51
N THR A 66 1.46 -15.48 -5.69
CA THR A 66 2.86 -15.35 -6.15
C THR A 66 3.35 -13.92 -6.01
N ARG A 67 4.66 -13.76 -5.79
CA ARG A 67 5.30 -12.45 -5.65
C ARG A 67 5.17 -11.61 -6.94
N ASP A 68 5.26 -12.26 -8.10
CA ASP A 68 5.22 -11.56 -9.38
C ASP A 68 3.81 -11.08 -9.70
N GLU A 69 2.78 -11.90 -9.45
CA GLU A 69 1.37 -11.46 -9.55
C GLU A 69 1.08 -10.31 -8.58
N LEU A 70 1.57 -10.42 -7.34
CA LEU A 70 1.43 -9.36 -6.35
C LEU A 70 2.07 -8.05 -6.86
N TYR A 71 3.32 -8.11 -7.34
CA TYR A 71 4.01 -6.92 -7.85
C TYR A 71 3.32 -6.29 -9.06
N LEU A 72 2.76 -7.10 -9.97
CA LEU A 72 2.05 -6.60 -11.14
C LEU A 72 0.73 -5.92 -10.79
N ASN A 73 0.00 -6.47 -9.82
CA ASN A 73 -1.34 -5.98 -9.45
C ASN A 73 -1.34 -4.93 -8.33
N LEU A 74 -0.22 -4.74 -7.64
CA LEU A 74 -0.12 -3.70 -6.62
C LEU A 74 -0.21 -2.30 -7.24
N PRO A 75 -0.93 -1.37 -6.59
CA PRO A 75 -0.94 0.03 -6.99
C PRO A 75 0.48 0.61 -7.02
N PRO A 76 0.77 1.60 -7.89
CA PRO A 76 2.10 2.19 -8.00
C PRO A 76 2.64 2.74 -6.67
N TYR A 77 1.76 3.35 -5.86
CA TYR A 77 2.15 3.89 -4.55
C TYR A 77 2.57 2.82 -3.53
N ARG A 78 2.21 1.54 -3.76
CA ARG A 78 2.59 0.39 -2.90
C ARG A 78 3.91 -0.27 -3.30
N LYS A 79 4.52 0.16 -4.41
CA LYS A 79 5.81 -0.33 -4.90
C LYS A 79 6.91 0.54 -4.30
N THR A 80 7.65 -0.03 -3.36
CA THR A 80 8.70 0.66 -2.60
C THR A 80 10.05 -0.02 -2.82
N SER A 81 11.10 0.49 -2.19
CA SER A 81 12.44 -0.11 -2.30
C SER A 81 13.02 -0.41 -0.93
N TRP A 82 13.53 -1.63 -0.72
CA TRP A 82 14.16 -1.94 0.55
C TRP A 82 15.40 -1.09 0.79
N LYS A 83 15.56 -0.68 2.05
CA LYS A 83 16.80 -0.15 2.58
C LYS A 83 17.52 -1.28 3.31
N PHE A 84 18.78 -1.47 2.93
CA PHE A 84 19.62 -2.54 3.42
C PHE A 84 20.58 -2.01 4.48
N TYR A 85 20.84 -2.82 5.50
CA TYR A 85 21.66 -2.45 6.63
C TYR A 85 22.63 -3.57 6.99
N ASP A 86 23.83 -3.18 7.43
CA ASP A 86 24.84 -4.07 7.97
C ASP A 86 24.55 -4.45 9.44
N LEU A 87 25.42 -5.27 10.04
CA LEU A 87 25.31 -5.68 11.45
C LEU A 87 25.46 -4.54 12.46
N TYR A 88 25.98 -3.38 12.04
CA TYR A 88 26.18 -2.20 12.87
C TYR A 88 25.07 -1.16 12.67
N GLY A 89 24.10 -1.42 11.79
CA GLY A 89 23.00 -0.52 11.46
C GLY A 89 23.36 0.57 10.44
N ASN A 90 24.49 0.48 9.76
CA ASN A 90 24.83 1.38 8.67
C ASN A 90 24.07 1.01 7.41
N MET A 91 23.58 2.02 6.68
CA MET A 91 22.90 1.80 5.41
C MET A 91 23.91 1.31 4.36
N ILE A 92 23.58 0.19 3.73
CA ILE A 92 24.30 -0.36 2.59
C ILE A 92 23.61 0.15 1.32
N ASN A 93 24.35 0.88 0.50
CA ASN A 93 23.91 1.24 -0.85
C ASN A 93 24.33 0.16 -1.84
N LEU A 94 23.34 -0.59 -2.34
CA LEU A 94 23.57 -1.55 -3.41
C LEU A 94 23.68 -0.85 -4.78
N SER A 95 24.33 -1.52 -5.74
CA SER A 95 24.37 -1.03 -7.12
C SER A 95 22.97 -1.00 -7.75
N PRO A 96 22.74 -0.17 -8.78
CA PRO A 96 21.43 -0.06 -9.45
C PRO A 96 20.90 -1.40 -10.00
N ASP A 97 21.78 -2.24 -10.52
CA ASP A 97 21.42 -3.57 -11.03
C ASP A 97 20.87 -4.45 -9.90
N MET A 98 21.58 -4.50 -8.77
CA MET A 98 21.17 -5.27 -7.59
C MET A 98 19.87 -4.73 -6.98
N MET A 99 19.69 -3.40 -6.95
CA MET A 99 18.44 -2.78 -6.53
C MET A 99 17.27 -3.15 -7.45
N THR A 100 17.52 -3.32 -8.74
CA THR A 100 16.47 -3.69 -9.70
C THR A 100 15.95 -5.11 -9.47
N PHE A 101 16.83 -6.05 -9.10
CA PHE A 101 16.46 -7.45 -8.87
C PHE A 101 15.98 -7.73 -7.44
N PHE A 102 16.65 -7.15 -6.45
CA PHE A 102 16.46 -7.48 -5.04
C PHE A 102 15.92 -6.32 -4.22
N GLY A 103 16.08 -5.08 -4.68
CA GLY A 103 15.60 -3.90 -3.98
C GLY A 103 14.09 -3.67 -4.10
N ARG A 104 13.40 -4.36 -5.02
CA ARG A 104 11.95 -4.19 -5.21
C ARG A 104 11.17 -4.74 -4.02
N SER A 105 10.51 -3.84 -3.31
CA SER A 105 9.64 -4.17 -2.19
C SER A 105 8.18 -4.10 -2.59
N THR A 106 7.39 -5.03 -2.05
CA THR A 106 5.93 -5.01 -2.18
C THR A 106 5.33 -4.91 -0.79
N ILE A 107 4.62 -3.81 -0.50
CA ILE A 107 3.88 -3.68 0.76
C ILE A 107 2.46 -4.23 0.57
N TYR A 108 2.28 -5.47 1.00
CA TYR A 108 1.00 -6.18 0.94
C TYR A 108 0.16 -6.03 2.22
N HIS A 109 0.72 -5.49 3.29
CA HIS A 109 0.05 -5.38 4.60
C HIS A 109 -1.20 -4.49 4.54
N PRO A 110 -2.25 -4.81 5.30
CA PRO A 110 -3.43 -3.95 5.47
C PRO A 110 -3.07 -2.53 5.94
N VAL A 111 -3.87 -1.53 5.56
CA VAL A 111 -3.69 -0.13 5.99
C VAL A 111 -3.61 0.00 7.51
N LYS A 112 -4.46 -0.72 8.25
CA LYS A 112 -4.46 -0.72 9.71
C LYS A 112 -3.10 -1.10 10.32
N GLU A 113 -2.39 -2.03 9.70
CA GLU A 113 -1.05 -2.43 10.15
C GLU A 113 -0.02 -1.36 9.81
N LEU A 114 -0.15 -0.74 8.63
CA LEU A 114 0.75 0.34 8.19
C LEU A 114 0.65 1.59 9.06
N GLU A 115 -0.56 1.98 9.48
CA GLU A 115 -0.78 3.15 10.33
C GLU A 115 -0.10 3.03 11.70
N ASN A 116 0.05 1.80 12.20
CA ASN A 116 0.67 1.53 13.49
C ASN A 116 2.15 1.12 13.39
N SER A 117 2.69 1.05 12.18
CA SER A 117 4.04 0.55 11.93
C SER A 117 5.00 1.69 11.60
N SER A 118 6.11 1.76 12.35
CA SER A 118 7.22 2.69 12.06
C SER A 118 8.25 2.11 11.08
N LYS A 119 8.24 0.79 10.89
CA LYS A 119 9.06 0.07 9.91
C LYS A 119 8.50 -1.31 9.63
N ILE A 120 8.77 -1.82 8.44
CA ILE A 120 8.48 -3.22 8.08
C ILE A 120 9.80 -3.91 7.85
N ILE A 121 10.12 -4.89 8.68
CA ILE A 121 11.34 -5.69 8.57
C ILE A 121 11.08 -6.83 7.58
N VAL A 122 11.99 -7.01 6.64
CA VAL A 122 11.93 -8.10 5.66
C VAL A 122 12.31 -9.41 6.36
N GLU A 123 11.59 -10.48 6.03
CA GLU A 123 11.86 -11.80 6.58
C GLU A 123 13.30 -12.27 6.31
N SER A 124 13.92 -12.86 7.34
CA SER A 124 15.32 -13.33 7.29
C SER A 124 15.61 -14.31 6.16
N LYS A 125 14.62 -15.16 5.80
CA LYS A 125 14.75 -16.13 4.70
C LYS A 125 15.13 -15.48 3.37
N PHE A 126 14.67 -14.25 3.13
CA PHE A 126 15.02 -13.50 1.93
C PHE A 126 16.47 -12.99 2.01
N LEU A 127 16.86 -12.49 3.18
CA LEU A 127 18.23 -12.01 3.43
C LEU A 127 19.25 -13.15 3.27
N ASP A 128 18.91 -14.34 3.74
CA ASP A 128 19.76 -15.52 3.60
C ASP A 128 19.98 -15.89 2.13
N GLN A 129 18.92 -15.89 1.33
CA GLN A 129 19.01 -16.13 -0.12
C GLN A 129 19.82 -15.04 -0.83
N PHE A 130 19.60 -13.77 -0.47
CA PHE A 130 20.35 -12.64 -1.01
C PHE A 130 21.86 -12.76 -0.69
N ASN A 131 22.19 -13.00 0.57
CA ASN A 131 23.58 -13.12 1.03
C ASN A 131 24.27 -14.31 0.34
N LYS A 132 23.56 -15.43 0.15
CA LYS A 132 24.08 -16.58 -0.60
C LYS A 132 24.38 -16.22 -2.05
N PHE A 133 23.43 -15.55 -2.73
CA PHE A 133 23.62 -15.08 -4.11
C PHE A 133 24.83 -14.15 -4.23
N MET A 134 24.99 -13.21 -3.29
CA MET A 134 26.12 -12.27 -3.31
C MET A 134 27.46 -12.96 -3.09
N ALA A 135 27.53 -13.93 -2.18
CA ALA A 135 28.75 -14.70 -1.94
C ALA A 135 29.15 -15.52 -3.19
N GLU A 136 28.18 -16.10 -3.89
CA GLU A 136 28.41 -16.97 -5.04
C GLU A 136 28.62 -16.22 -6.36
N HIS A 137 27.95 -15.08 -6.57
CA HIS A 137 27.85 -14.40 -7.87
C HIS A 137 28.31 -12.94 -7.84
N GLY A 138 28.77 -12.44 -6.68
CA GLY A 138 29.37 -11.11 -6.58
C GLY A 138 30.55 -10.96 -7.55
N THR A 139 30.54 -9.87 -8.33
CA THR A 139 31.53 -9.63 -9.39
C THR A 139 32.85 -9.08 -8.86
N ASP A 140 32.86 -8.52 -7.64
CA ASP A 140 34.04 -8.03 -6.94
C ASP A 140 34.14 -8.56 -5.49
N HIS A 141 35.33 -8.43 -4.89
CA HIS A 141 35.58 -8.88 -3.52
C HIS A 141 34.70 -8.18 -2.47
N VAL A 142 34.32 -6.93 -2.74
CA VAL A 142 33.42 -6.15 -1.87
C VAL A 142 32.01 -6.73 -1.90
N SER A 143 31.46 -7.05 -3.07
CA SER A 143 30.14 -7.68 -3.18
C SER A 143 30.10 -9.08 -2.56
N ARG A 144 31.16 -9.89 -2.73
CA ARG A 144 31.23 -11.24 -2.15
C ARG A 144 31.35 -11.25 -0.63
N SER A 145 31.91 -10.19 -0.05
CA SER A 145 32.05 -10.03 1.40
C SER A 145 30.88 -9.26 2.03
N LEU A 146 29.99 -8.70 1.21
CA LEU A 146 28.81 -7.98 1.67
C LEU A 146 27.87 -8.93 2.42
N LYS A 147 27.56 -8.59 3.67
CA LYS A 147 26.52 -9.24 4.46
C LYS A 147 25.45 -8.25 4.85
N ILE A 148 24.25 -8.49 4.34
CA ILE A 148 23.05 -7.76 4.74
C ILE A 148 22.47 -8.45 5.96
N HIS A 149 22.30 -7.70 7.04
CA HIS A 149 21.74 -8.21 8.30
C HIS A 149 20.30 -7.79 8.50
N GLU A 150 19.91 -6.64 7.96
CA GLU A 150 18.53 -6.16 7.98
C GLU A 150 18.20 -5.57 6.61
N ALA A 151 17.03 -5.90 6.08
CA ALA A 151 16.38 -5.07 5.08
C ALA A 151 15.05 -4.62 5.67
N ARG A 152 14.73 -3.34 5.48
CA ARG A 152 13.46 -2.79 5.95
C ARG A 152 12.92 -1.73 5.00
N ILE A 153 11.63 -1.51 5.16
CA ILE A 153 10.90 -0.40 4.58
C ILE A 153 10.82 0.69 5.65
N THR A 154 11.18 1.91 5.28
CA THR A 154 11.25 3.04 6.22
C THR A 154 9.87 3.64 6.51
N ASP A 155 9.77 4.33 7.63
CA ASP A 155 8.59 5.13 8.00
C ASP A 155 8.18 6.10 6.88
N ASP A 156 9.14 6.72 6.21
CA ASP A 156 8.87 7.64 5.10
C ASP A 156 8.19 6.94 3.91
N GLU A 157 8.59 5.72 3.57
CA GLU A 157 7.95 4.94 2.50
C GLU A 157 6.54 4.48 2.91
N ILE A 158 6.35 4.14 4.20
CA ILE A 158 5.01 3.82 4.75
C ILE A 158 4.10 5.04 4.67
N LYS A 159 4.59 6.23 5.06
CA LYS A 159 3.86 7.50 4.94
C LYS A 159 3.51 7.83 3.49
N GLN A 160 4.42 7.60 2.54
CA GLN A 160 4.13 7.79 1.12
C GLN A 160 3.02 6.85 0.62
N ILE A 161 2.99 5.60 1.09
CA ILE A 161 1.90 4.67 0.79
C ILE A 161 0.58 5.19 1.34
N LEU A 162 0.54 5.56 2.62
CA LEU A 162 -0.67 6.07 3.27
C LEU A 162 -1.18 7.34 2.57
N ALA A 163 -0.29 8.23 2.15
CA ALA A 163 -0.63 9.40 1.35
C ALA A 163 -1.20 9.02 -0.03
N GLY A 164 -0.63 8.00 -0.68
CA GLY A 164 -1.16 7.46 -1.94
C GLY A 164 -2.56 6.87 -1.79
N VAL A 165 -2.81 6.12 -0.71
CA VAL A 165 -4.13 5.58 -0.38
C VAL A 165 -5.12 6.70 -0.09
N LYS A 166 -4.73 7.73 0.68
CA LYS A 166 -5.54 8.92 0.95
C LYS A 166 -5.92 9.64 -0.35
N LYS A 167 -4.96 9.86 -1.25
CA LYS A 167 -5.23 10.48 -2.57
C LYS A 167 -6.21 9.67 -3.41
N GLN A 168 -6.04 8.34 -3.46
CA GLN A 168 -6.94 7.46 -4.19
C GLN A 168 -8.36 7.46 -3.59
N THR A 169 -8.45 7.50 -2.26
CA THR A 169 -9.72 7.58 -1.54
C THR A 169 -10.44 8.91 -1.80
N GLN A 170 -9.70 10.03 -1.82
CA GLN A 170 -10.28 11.32 -2.17
C GLN A 170 -10.83 11.32 -3.59
N HIS A 171 -10.08 10.78 -4.56
CA HIS A 171 -10.55 10.66 -5.95
C HIS A 171 -11.84 9.83 -6.06
N LEU A 172 -11.96 8.74 -5.29
CA LEU A 172 -13.19 7.96 -5.22
C LEU A 172 -14.35 8.80 -4.68
N LEU A 173 -14.14 9.54 -3.59
CA LEU A 173 -15.17 10.38 -2.97
C LEU A 173 -15.61 11.49 -3.93
N ASP A 174 -14.68 12.16 -4.61
CA ASP A 174 -14.98 13.20 -5.61
C ASP A 174 -15.83 12.64 -6.75
N MET A 175 -15.48 11.45 -7.25
CA MET A 175 -16.26 10.76 -8.29
C MET A 175 -17.67 10.42 -7.80
N VAL A 176 -17.81 9.87 -6.59
CA VAL A 176 -19.12 9.54 -6.01
C VAL A 176 -19.97 10.79 -5.80
N ILE A 177 -19.39 11.87 -5.27
CA ILE A 177 -20.07 13.15 -5.10
C ILE A 177 -20.55 13.68 -6.46
N SER A 178 -19.68 13.66 -7.48
CA SER A 178 -20.04 14.11 -8.82
C SER A 178 -21.21 13.32 -9.43
N ILE A 179 -21.20 11.99 -9.30
CA ILE A 179 -22.30 11.12 -9.76
C ILE A 179 -23.59 11.49 -9.03
N LEU A 180 -23.52 11.62 -7.70
CA LEU A 180 -24.66 11.94 -6.85
C LEU A 180 -25.15 13.38 -6.97
N GLU A 181 -24.38 14.30 -7.54
CA GLU A 181 -24.79 15.68 -7.84
C GLU A 181 -25.34 15.86 -9.26
N THR A 182 -24.91 15.03 -10.21
CA THR A 182 -25.24 15.19 -11.65
C THR A 182 -26.55 14.49 -12.05
N GLU A 183 -26.90 13.36 -11.42
CA GLU A 183 -28.16 12.63 -11.73
C GLU A 183 -29.43 13.30 -11.16
#